data_AF-A0AAU1CFR5-F1
#
_entry.id   AF-A0AAU1CFR5-F1
#
_cell.length_a   1.000
_cell.length_b   1.000
_cell.length_c   1.000
_cell.angle_alpha   90.00
_cell.angle_beta   90.00
_cell.angle_gamma   90.00
#
_symmetry.space_group_name_H-M   'P 1'
#
loop_
_entity.id
_entity.type
_entity.pdbx_description
1 polymer ?
#
loop_
_entity_poly.entity_id
_entity_poly.type
_entity_poly.pdbx_seq_one_letter_code
_entity_poly.pdbx_strand_id
1 'polypeptide(L)'
;MRTAYLTVTILGIFFNGAAAVTYLIGHEYPKSQADMKGIPRKYVPWLGMCLAAGTLGLLAGFAVPALGTLAACGLILYFIGAIIAHLRVGSRNIVGGIVFLATAIAALILGVQYHGAW
;
A
#
# COMPACT_ATOMS: atom_id res chain seq x y z
N MET A 1 -15.88 16.50 -2.56
CA MET A 1 -14.76 15.72 -3.14
C MET A 1 -13.45 15.94 -2.38
N ARG A 2 -13.00 17.18 -2.19
CA ARG A 2 -11.76 17.51 -1.43
C ARG A 2 -11.63 16.84 -0.05
N THR A 3 -12.65 16.93 0.79
CA THR A 3 -12.62 16.36 2.15
C THR A 3 -12.50 14.83 2.12
N ALA A 4 -13.22 14.17 1.21
CA ALA A 4 -13.14 12.73 1.03
C ALA A 4 -11.74 12.29 0.56
N TYR A 5 -11.16 13.02 -0.41
CA TYR A 5 -9.79 12.78 -0.88
C TYR A 5 -8.78 12.89 0.27
N LEU A 6 -8.81 13.99 1.03
CA LEU A 6 -7.89 14.18 2.15
C LEU A 6 -8.03 13.07 3.19
N THR A 7 -9.25 12.73 3.60
CA THR A 7 -9.49 11.68 4.60
C THR A 7 -8.97 10.32 4.13
N VAL A 8 -9.29 9.91 2.90
CA VAL A 8 -8.89 8.61 2.36
C VAL A 8 -7.38 8.54 2.16
N THR A 9 -6.77 9.59 1.63
CA THR A 9 -5.31 9.65 1.41
C THR A 9 -4.55 9.65 2.74
N ILE A 10 -5.01 10.39 3.75
CA ILE A 10 -4.40 10.39 5.10
C ILE A 10 -4.53 9.01 5.74
N LEU A 11 -5.69 8.36 5.65
CA LEU A 11 -5.86 6.98 6.13
C LEU A 11 -4.90 6.03 5.41
N GLY A 12 -4.81 6.14 4.08
CA GLY A 12 -3.86 5.38 3.26
C GLY A 12 -2.43 5.58 3.72
N ILE A 13 -2.00 6.82 3.93
CA ILE A 13 -0.66 7.17 4.43
C ILE A 13 -0.42 6.54 5.80
N PHE A 14 -1.38 6.65 6.72
CA PHE A 14 -1.23 6.12 8.07
C PHE A 14 -1.11 4.59 8.06
N PHE A 15 -2.02 3.89 7.39
CA PHE A 15 -2.00 2.43 7.33
C PHE A 15 -0.78 1.88 6.60
N ASN A 16 -0.44 2.44 5.43
CA ASN A 16 0.73 2.00 4.65
C ASN A 16 2.04 2.37 5.34
N GLY A 17 2.10 3.54 5.99
CA GLY A 17 3.26 3.96 6.77
C GLY A 17 3.49 3.07 7.98
N ALA A 18 2.45 2.76 8.76
CA ALA A 18 2.55 1.83 9.88
C ALA A 18 3.01 0.44 9.40
N ALA A 19 2.44 -0.07 8.31
CA ALA A 19 2.87 -1.32 7.72
C ALA A 19 4.34 -1.26 7.24
N ALA A 20 4.76 -0.19 6.55
CA ALA A 20 6.16 0.01 6.14
C ALA A 20 7.11 -0.08 7.34
N VAL A 21 6.80 0.65 8.42
CA VAL A 21 7.61 0.64 9.64
C VAL A 21 7.72 -0.78 10.21
N THR A 22 6.60 -1.51 10.34
CA THR A 22 6.64 -2.89 10.88
C THR A 22 7.51 -3.82 10.04
N TYR A 23 7.53 -3.66 8.71
CA TYR A 23 8.38 -4.43 7.81
C TYR A 23 9.86 -4.05 7.96
N LEU A 24 10.16 -2.76 8.11
CA LEU A 24 11.53 -2.24 8.18
C LEU A 24 12.20 -2.45 9.55
N ILE A 25 11.46 -2.39 10.65
CA ILE A 25 12.00 -2.71 11.99
C ILE A 25 12.17 -4.22 12.21
N GLY A 26 11.76 -5.05 11.24
CA GLY A 26 11.91 -6.49 11.29
C GLY A 26 10.98 -7.16 12.31
N HIS A 27 9.75 -6.66 12.47
CA HIS A 27 8.76 -7.25 13.35
C HIS A 27 8.48 -8.72 12.96
N GLU A 28 8.07 -9.54 13.95
CA GLU A 28 7.70 -10.95 13.75
C GLU A 28 6.55 -11.15 12.75
N TYR A 29 5.61 -10.19 12.67
CA TYR A 29 4.40 -10.34 11.85
C TYR A 29 4.70 -10.39 10.34
N PRO A 30 5.46 -9.44 9.75
CA PRO A 30 5.86 -9.55 8.34
C PRO A 30 6.72 -10.79 8.03
N LYS A 31 7.57 -11.20 8.99
CA LYS A 31 8.40 -12.40 8.85
C LYS A 31 7.56 -13.68 8.80
N SER A 32 6.61 -13.83 9.74
CA SER A 32 5.70 -14.99 9.75
C SER A 32 4.79 -15.02 8.54
N GLN A 33 4.33 -13.86 8.06
CA GLN A 33 3.60 -13.76 6.79
C GLN A 33 4.45 -14.19 5.60
N ALA A 34 5.74 -13.81 5.55
CA ALA A 34 6.65 -14.24 4.49
C ALA A 34 6.92 -15.75 4.56
N ASP A 35 7.13 -16.31 5.75
CA ASP A 35 7.34 -17.74 5.96
C ASP A 35 6.11 -18.55 5.52
N MET A 36 4.90 -18.13 5.91
CA MET A 36 3.63 -18.73 5.46
C MET A 36 3.51 -18.73 3.93
N LYS A 37 4.05 -17.70 3.27
CA LYS A 37 4.00 -17.53 1.81
C LYS A 37 5.16 -18.21 1.07
N GLY A 38 6.09 -18.84 1.80
CA GLY A 38 7.32 -19.42 1.23
C GLY A 38 8.26 -18.37 0.63
N ILE A 39 8.17 -17.11 1.06
CA ILE A 39 8.99 -16.00 0.57
C ILE A 39 10.24 -15.90 1.46
N PRO A 40 11.46 -15.89 0.88
CA PRO A 40 12.66 -15.69 1.67
C PRO A 40 12.63 -14.39 2.49
N ARG A 41 12.91 -14.47 3.79
CA ARG A 41 12.85 -13.32 4.73
C ARG A 41 13.67 -12.10 4.28
N LYS A 42 14.71 -12.30 3.45
CA LYS A 42 15.49 -11.22 2.82
C LYS A 42 14.65 -10.23 2.00
N TYR A 43 13.47 -10.64 1.50
CA TYR A 43 12.58 -9.78 0.74
C TYR A 43 11.62 -8.96 1.60
N VAL A 44 11.47 -9.28 2.90
CA VAL A 44 10.62 -8.52 3.83
C VAL A 44 11.01 -7.03 3.90
N PRO A 45 12.28 -6.65 4.12
CA PRO A 45 12.64 -5.23 4.14
C PRO A 45 12.43 -4.55 2.78
N TRP A 46 12.61 -5.27 1.66
CA TRP A 46 12.36 -4.74 0.32
C TRP A 46 10.87 -4.42 0.10
N LEU A 47 9.98 -5.31 0.54
CA LEU A 47 8.54 -5.08 0.55
C LEU A 47 8.16 -3.88 1.43
N GLY A 48 8.81 -3.73 2.59
CA GLY A 48 8.67 -2.56 3.46
C GLY A 48 9.09 -1.27 2.79
N MET A 49 10.20 -1.28 2.03
CA MET A 49 10.65 -0.13 1.24
C MET A 49 9.63 0.25 0.16
N CYS A 50 8.99 -0.72 -0.50
CA CYS A 50 7.92 -0.43 -1.47
C CYS A 50 6.74 0.27 -0.80
N LEU A 51 6.30 -0.17 0.38
CA LEU A 51 5.25 0.53 1.13
C LEU A 51 5.69 1.92 1.59
N ALA A 52 6.94 2.06 2.05
CA ALA A 52 7.49 3.37 2.44
C ALA A 52 7.50 4.32 1.24
N ALA A 53 7.95 3.87 0.08
CA ALA A 53 7.96 4.64 -1.15
C ALA A 53 6.55 5.04 -1.60
N GLY A 54 5.58 4.12 -1.54
CA GLY A 54 4.18 4.42 -1.82
C GLY A 54 3.59 5.44 -0.83
N THR A 55 3.91 5.31 0.46
CA THR A 55 3.47 6.24 1.50
C THR A 55 4.05 7.65 1.29
N LEU A 56 5.35 7.73 1.01
CA LEU A 56 6.03 9.00 0.71
C LEU A 56 5.50 9.62 -0.59
N GLY A 57 5.22 8.80 -1.60
CA GLY A 57 4.63 9.27 -2.85
C GLY A 57 3.21 9.80 -2.69
N LEU A 58 2.38 9.19 -1.82
CA LEU A 58 1.06 9.74 -1.46
C LEU A 58 1.18 11.09 -0.73
N LEU A 59 2.16 11.24 0.17
CA LEU A 59 2.45 12.50 0.84
C LEU A 59 2.91 13.57 -0.16
N ALA A 60 3.85 13.22 -1.04
CA ALA A 60 4.31 14.10 -2.11
C ALA A 60 3.18 14.46 -3.09
N GLY A 61 2.19 13.57 -3.23
CA GLY A 61 0.96 13.77 -4.00
C GLY A 61 0.17 15.02 -3.64
N PHE A 62 0.26 15.48 -2.38
CA PHE A 62 -0.39 16.74 -1.97
C PHE A 62 0.26 17.98 -2.58
N ALA A 63 1.56 17.91 -2.92
CA ALA A 63 2.28 18.99 -3.59
C ALA A 63 2.32 18.78 -5.11
N VAL A 64 2.50 17.54 -5.56
CA VAL A 64 2.64 17.15 -6.97
C VAL A 64 1.66 16.02 -7.27
N PRO A 65 0.49 16.32 -7.86
CA PRO A 65 -0.56 15.32 -8.10
C PRO A 65 -0.09 14.07 -8.86
N ALA A 66 0.77 14.24 -9.87
CA ALA A 66 1.37 13.14 -10.62
C ALA A 66 2.12 12.12 -9.74
N LEU A 67 2.81 12.55 -8.67
CA LEU A 67 3.49 11.65 -7.74
C LEU A 67 2.48 10.84 -6.91
N GLY A 68 1.38 11.47 -6.50
CA GLY A 68 0.30 10.80 -5.79
C GLY A 68 -0.34 9.69 -6.63
N THR A 69 -0.59 9.98 -7.91
CA THR A 69 -1.12 9.00 -8.87
C THR A 69 -0.18 7.82 -9.05
N LEU A 70 1.11 8.08 -9.30
CA LEU A 70 2.12 7.02 -9.45
C LEU A 70 2.26 6.16 -8.19
N ALA A 71 2.23 6.79 -7.02
CA ALA A 71 2.31 6.10 -5.74
C ALA A 71 1.09 5.21 -5.48
N ALA A 72 -0.11 5.70 -5.76
CA ALA A 72 -1.33 4.92 -5.65
C ALA A 72 -1.32 3.72 -6.61
N CYS A 73 -0.88 3.90 -7.86
CA CYS A 73 -0.69 2.80 -8.80
C CYS A 73 0.32 1.76 -8.29
N GLY A 74 1.45 2.20 -7.71
CA GLY A 74 2.44 1.31 -7.11
C GLY A 74 1.88 0.50 -5.94
N LEU A 75 1.11 1.14 -5.05
CA LEU A 75 0.42 0.47 -3.94
C LEU A 75 -0.62 -0.54 -4.44
N ILE A 76 -1.39 -0.20 -5.48
CA ILE A 76 -2.36 -1.12 -6.11
C ILE A 76 -1.64 -2.38 -6.60
N LEU A 77 -0.57 -2.22 -7.38
CA LEU A 77 0.23 -3.36 -7.88
C LEU A 77 0.81 -4.20 -6.73
N TYR A 78 1.30 -3.54 -5.68
CA TYR A 78 1.80 -4.21 -4.49
C TYR A 78 0.71 -5.08 -3.83
N PHE A 79 -0.48 -4.53 -3.59
CA PHE A 79 -1.56 -5.27 -2.91
C PHE A 79 -2.17 -6.36 -3.79
N ILE A 80 -2.22 -6.17 -5.10
CA ILE A 80 -2.58 -7.25 -6.04
C ILE A 80 -1.58 -8.41 -5.92
N GLY A 81 -0.28 -8.13 -5.94
CA GLY A 81 0.76 -9.13 -5.73
C GLY A 81 0.64 -9.84 -4.38
N ALA A 82 0.30 -9.09 -3.31
CA ALA A 82 0.08 -9.66 -1.99
C ALA A 82 -1.14 -10.61 -1.95
N ILE A 83 -2.26 -10.25 -2.59
CA ILE A 83 -3.45 -11.11 -2.69
C ILE A 83 -3.12 -12.38 -3.47
N ILE A 84 -2.42 -12.27 -4.60
CA ILE A 84 -1.96 -13.43 -5.39
C ILE A 84 -1.08 -14.35 -4.53
N ALA A 85 -0.17 -13.79 -3.72
CA ALA A 85 0.67 -14.56 -2.82
C ALA A 85 -0.14 -15.31 -1.75
N HIS A 86 -1.19 -14.71 -1.20
CA HIS A 86 -2.11 -15.40 -0.28
C HIS A 86 -2.88 -16.54 -0.97
N LEU A 87 -3.42 -16.29 -2.16
CA LEU A 87 -4.16 -17.29 -2.93
C LEU A 87 -3.26 -18.46 -3.36
N ARG A 88 -2.00 -18.18 -3.73
CA ARG A 88 -1.00 -19.20 -4.11
C ARG A 88 -0.77 -20.24 -3.00
N VAL A 89 -0.79 -19.81 -1.74
CA VAL A 89 -0.64 -20.71 -0.58
C VAL A 89 -1.97 -21.17 0.02
N GLY A 90 -3.09 -20.91 -0.67
CA GLY A 90 -4.44 -21.31 -0.22
C GLY A 90 -4.96 -20.53 0.99
N SER A 91 -4.33 -19.42 1.36
CA SER A 91 -4.73 -18.61 2.52
C SER A 91 -5.99 -17.79 2.20
N ARG A 92 -7.02 -17.90 3.05
CA ARG A 92 -8.23 -17.07 2.97
C ARG A 92 -8.11 -15.73 3.69
N ASN A 93 -6.97 -15.47 4.35
CA ASN A 93 -6.72 -14.22 5.07
C ASN A 93 -6.30 -13.09 4.12
N ILE A 94 -7.16 -12.76 3.16
CA ILE A 94 -6.95 -11.70 2.16
C ILE A 94 -7.67 -10.39 2.50
N VAL A 95 -8.51 -10.38 3.53
CA VAL A 95 -9.34 -9.22 3.91
C VAL A 95 -8.49 -7.98 4.12
N GLY A 96 -7.36 -8.10 4.84
CA GLY A 96 -6.41 -6.99 5.00
C GLY A 96 -5.96 -6.45 3.65
N GLY A 97 -5.42 -7.32 2.79
CA GLY A 97 -4.97 -6.92 1.44
C GLY A 97 -6.06 -6.27 0.60
N ILE A 98 -7.31 -6.74 0.69
CA ILE A 98 -8.46 -6.16 -0.01
C ILE A 98 -8.78 -4.75 0.52
N VAL A 99 -8.80 -4.55 1.84
CA VAL A 99 -9.08 -3.23 2.44
C VAL A 99 -8.02 -2.23 2.01
N PHE A 100 -6.74 -2.60 2.10
CA PHE A 100 -5.63 -1.75 1.65
C PHE A 100 -5.71 -1.44 0.15
N LEU A 101 -6.01 -2.44 -0.68
CA LEU A 101 -6.21 -2.26 -2.13
C LEU A 101 -7.36 -1.30 -2.41
N ALA A 102 -8.50 -1.48 -1.74
CA ALA A 102 -9.66 -0.61 -1.90
C ALA A 102 -9.36 0.84 -1.48
N THR A 103 -8.61 1.03 -0.39
CA THR A 103 -8.16 2.37 0.03
C THR A 103 -7.23 3.01 -1.01
N ALA A 104 -6.30 2.25 -1.60
CA ALA A 104 -5.40 2.76 -2.63
C ALA A 104 -6.16 3.14 -3.92
N ILE A 105 -7.13 2.32 -4.34
CA ILE A 105 -8.00 2.62 -5.49
C ILE A 105 -8.85 3.86 -5.21
N ALA A 106 -9.44 3.96 -4.02
CA ALA A 106 -10.23 5.13 -3.65
C ALA A 106 -9.39 6.41 -3.62
N ALA A 107 -8.16 6.35 -3.09
CA ALA A 107 -7.23 7.48 -3.11
C ALA A 107 -6.89 7.92 -4.54
N LEU A 108 -6.65 6.96 -5.45
CA LEU A 108 -6.39 7.23 -6.86
C LEU A 108 -7.58 7.92 -7.54
N ILE A 109 -8.79 7.34 -7.41
CA ILE A 109 -10.00 7.87 -8.05
C ILE A 109 -10.31 9.27 -7.52
N LEU A 110 -10.28 9.46 -6.20
CA LEU A 110 -10.56 10.74 -5.58
C LEU A 110 -9.50 11.79 -5.92
N GLY A 111 -8.23 11.38 -6.06
CA GLY A 111 -7.17 12.24 -6.53
C GLY A 111 -7.44 12.72 -7.96
N VAL A 112 -7.61 11.79 -8.89
CA VAL A 112 -7.89 12.10 -10.30
C VAL A 112 -9.14 12.99 -10.45
N GLN A 113 -10.18 12.77 -9.64
CA GLN A 113 -11.37 13.62 -9.63
C GLN A 113 -11.13 15.03 -9.05
N TYR A 114 -10.19 15.17 -8.10
CA TYR A 114 -9.95 16.43 -7.41
C TYR A 114 -8.96 17.35 -8.15
N HIS A 115 -7.87 16.80 -8.69
CA HIS A 115 -6.81 17.57 -9.34
C HIS A 115 -6.64 17.26 -10.83
N GLY A 116 -7.41 16.32 -11.40
CA GLY A 116 -7.21 15.84 -12.77
C GLY A 116 -6.18 14.71 -12.83
N ALA A 117 -5.97 14.14 -14.02
CA ALA A 117 -5.02 13.04 -14.23
C ALA A 117 -3.54 13.45 -14.05
N TRP A 118 -3.24 14.75 -14.01
CA TRP A 118 -1.89 15.32 -14.04
C TRP A 118 -1.75 16.47 -13.05
#